data_AF-A0A853FFC5-F1
#
_entry.id   AF-A0A853FFC5-F1
#
_cell.length_a   1.000
_cell.length_b   1.000
_cell.length_c   1.000
_cell.angle_alpha   90.00
_cell.angle_beta   90.00
_cell.angle_gamma   90.00
#
_symmetry.space_group_name_H-M   'P 1'
#
loop_
_entity.id
_entity.type
_entity.pdbx_description
1 polymer ?
#
loop_
_entity_poly.entity_id
_entity_poly.type
_entity_poly.pdbx_seq_one_letter_code
_entity_poly.pdbx_strand_id
1 'polypeptide(L)' 'MRQNLLILIGILGFIAGVVFMLQGLGILRAPITSPMIGSQTWVVRGGIIAALSAILVAGVRLVPTPAERKAARRAIDRD' A
#
# COMPACT_ATOMS: atom_id res chain seq x y z
N MET A 1 -11.33 -10.09 9.06
CA MET A 1 -10.04 -10.71 8.69
C MET A 1 -9.52 -10.27 7.32
N ARG A 2 -10.26 -10.44 6.21
CA ARG A 2 -9.76 -10.11 4.85
C ARG A 2 -9.33 -8.64 4.67
N GLN A 3 -10.06 -7.69 5.25
CA GLN A 3 -9.74 -6.27 5.15
C GLN A 3 -8.43 -5.90 5.87
N ASN A 4 -8.21 -6.41 7.09
CA ASN A 4 -6.95 -6.22 7.81
C ASN A 4 -5.76 -6.81 7.04
N LEU A 5 -5.94 -7.96 6.38
CA LEU A 5 -4.89 -8.55 5.56
C LEU A 5 -4.56 -7.69 4.34
N LEU A 6 -5.56 -7.12 3.66
CA LEU A 6 -5.35 -6.21 2.54
C LEU A 6 -4.65 -4.92 2.97
N ILE A 7 -5.04 -4.35 4.13
CA ILE A 7 -4.38 -3.18 4.70
C ILE A 7 -2.92 -3.51 5.05
N LEU A 8 -2.67 -4.66 5.68
CA LEU A 8 -1.33 -5.08 6.05
C LEU A 8 -0.43 -5.27 4.82
N ILE A 9 -0.93 -5.99 3.80
CA ILE A 9 -0.21 -6.20 2.54
C ILE A 9 0.06 -4.85 1.85
N GLY A 10 -0.93 -3.96 1.84
CA GLY A 10 -0.77 -2.62 1.27
C GLY A 10 0.27 -1.78 2.02
N ILE A 11 0.32 -1.84 3.35
CA ILE A 11 1.36 -1.14 4.12
C ILE A 11 2.74 -1.72 3.84
N LEU A 12 2.88 -3.06 3.85
CA LEU A 12 4.15 -3.71 3.57
C LEU A 12 4.64 -3.43 2.13
N GLY A 13 3.72 -3.49 1.16
CA GLY A 13 4.01 -3.14 -0.23
C GLY A 13 4.43 -1.68 -0.39
N PHE A 14 3.78 -0.76 0.33
CA PHE A 14 4.14 0.65 0.33
C PHE A 14 5.57 0.86 0.85
N ILE A 15 5.89 0.29 2.01
CA ILE A 15 7.23 0.38 2.61
C ILE A 15 8.28 -0.20 1.66
N ALA A 16 8.04 -1.40 1.11
CA ALA A 16 8.96 -2.03 0.17
C ALA A 16 9.17 -1.20 -1.10
N GLY A 17 8.09 -0.63 -1.67
CA GLY A 17 8.16 0.25 -2.83
C GLY A 17 8.99 1.51 -2.56
N VAL A 18 8.77 2.16 -1.40
CA VAL A 18 9.56 3.32 -0.97
C VAL A 18 11.03 2.94 -0.81
N VAL A 19 11.34 1.81 -0.17
CA VAL A 19 12.71 1.32 -0.01
C VAL A 19 13.39 1.11 -1.37
N PHE A 20 12.72 0.48 -2.33
CA PHE A 20 13.26 0.26 -3.68
C PHE A 20 13.46 1.57 -4.44
N MET A 21 12.53 2.52 -4.29
CA MET A 21 12.65 3.85 -4.88
C MET A 21 13.86 4.60 -4.30
N LEU A 22 14.02 4.59 -2.98
CA LEU A 22 15.14 5.25 -2.30
C LEU A 22 16.49 4.59 -2.62
N GLN A 23 16.52 3.27 -2.83
CA GLN A 23 17.70 2.59 -3.35
C GLN A 23 17.98 3.02 -4.79
N GLY A 24 16.96 3.03 -5.66
CA GLY A 24 17.08 3.54 -7.03
C GLY A 24 17.67 4.95 -7.11
N LEU A 25 17.25 5.83 -6.20
CA LEU A 25 17.76 7.21 -6.10
C LEU A 25 19.18 7.30 -5.52
N GLY A 26 19.73 6.21 -5.02
CA GLY A 26 21.03 6.18 -4.35
C GLY A 26 21.04 6.85 -2.98
N ILE A 27 19.87 7.14 -2.40
CA ILE A 27 19.71 7.69 -1.06
C ILE A 27 19.91 6.59 -0.02
N LEU A 28 19.21 5.45 -0.21
CA LEU A 28 19.35 4.28 0.64
C LEU A 28 20.37 3.33 0.01
N ARG A 29 21.52 3.12 0.66
CA ARG A 29 22.64 2.31 0.12
C ARG A 29 22.86 1.05 0.93
N ALA A 30 21.78 0.30 1.17
CA ALA A 30 21.80 -0.91 1.97
C ALA A 30 21.02 -2.04 1.28
N PRO A 31 21.62 -3.22 1.08
CA PRO A 31 23.05 -3.54 1.17
C PRO A 31 23.87 -2.83 0.08
N ILE A 32 25.16 -2.56 0.33
CA ILE A 32 26.03 -1.76 -0.55
C ILE A 32 26.21 -2.41 -1.94
N THR A 33 26.08 -3.73 -2.01
CA THR A 33 26.15 -4.53 -3.24
C THR A 33 24.81 -4.62 -3.98
N SER A 34 23.78 -3.93 -3.51
CA SER A 34 22.45 -4.02 -4.11
C SER A 34 22.46 -3.52 -5.57
N PRO A 35 21.97 -4.32 -6.53
CA PRO A 35 21.86 -3.92 -7.93
C PRO A 35 20.83 -2.80 -8.15
N MET A 36 20.10 -2.42 -7.10
CA MET A 36 19.10 -1.36 -7.13
C MET A 36 19.72 0.03 -6.99
N ILE A 37 20.91 0.13 -6.39
CA ILE A 37 21.50 1.41 -6.02
C ILE A 37 21.84 2.23 -7.26
N GLY A 38 21.30 3.45 -7.35
CA GLY A 38 21.58 4.37 -8.46
C GLY A 38 20.94 3.97 -9.80
N SER A 39 19.95 3.08 -9.79
CA SER A 39 19.25 2.62 -11.00
C SER A 39 17.91 3.32 -11.19
N GLN A 40 17.77 4.09 -12.27
CA GLN A 40 16.50 4.74 -12.65
C GLN A 40 15.35 3.73 -12.81
N THR A 41 15.64 2.52 -13.27
CA THR A 41 14.66 1.43 -13.37
C THR A 41 14.03 1.11 -12.02
N TRP A 42 14.84 1.09 -10.94
CA TRP A 42 14.35 0.81 -9.59
C TRP A 42 13.66 2.00 -8.94
N VAL A 43 14.02 3.24 -9.32
CA VAL A 43 13.23 4.44 -8.95
C VAL A 43 11.80 4.30 -9.44
N VAL A 44 11.62 3.99 -10.72
CA VAL A 44 10.29 3.89 -11.34
C VAL A 44 9.53 2.69 -10.79
N ARG A 45 10.15 1.50 -10.73
CA ARG A 45 9.50 0.29 -10.20
C ARG A 45 9.09 0.45 -8.73
N GLY A 46 9.99 0.97 -7.89
CA GLY A 46 9.69 1.24 -6.48
C GLY A 46 8.56 2.26 -6.31
N GLY A 47 8.58 3.33 -7.10
CA GLY A 47 7.51 4.34 -7.12
C GLY A 47 6.15 3.76 -7.52
N ILE A 48 6.10 2.92 -8.55
CA ILE A 48 4.86 2.24 -8.98
C ILE A 48 4.33 1.32 -7.86
N ILE A 49 5.21 0.52 -7.25
CA ILE A 49 4.82 -0.38 -6.14
C ILE A 49 4.26 0.43 -4.97
N ALA A 50 4.93 1.52 -4.60
CA ALA A 50 4.48 2.40 -3.52
C ALA A 50 3.11 3.02 -3.86
N ALA A 51 2.94 3.57 -5.05
CA ALA A 51 1.70 4.20 -5.49
C ALA A 51 0.52 3.22 -5.49
N LEU A 52 0.67 2.04 -6.10
CA LEU A 52 -0.37 1.01 -6.14
C LEU A 52 -0.73 0.52 -4.72
N SER A 53 0.27 0.38 -3.85
CA SER A 53 0.06 -0.02 -2.47
C SER A 53 -0.69 1.06 -1.66
N ALA A 54 -0.37 2.33 -1.88
CA ALA A 54 -1.10 3.44 -1.26
C ALA A 54 -2.56 3.50 -1.74
N ILE A 55 -2.80 3.32 -3.04
CA ILE A 55 -4.14 3.26 -3.63
C ILE A 55 -4.94 2.09 -3.05
N LEU A 56 -4.32 0.91 -2.89
CA LEU A 56 -4.96 -0.25 -2.27
C LEU A 56 -5.41 0.07 -0.84
N VAL A 57 -4.53 0.63 -0.01
CA VAL A 57 -4.85 0.97 1.38
C VAL A 57 -5.95 2.05 1.45
N ALA A 58 -5.86 3.07 0.61
CA ALA A 58 -6.87 4.14 0.54
C ALA A 58 -8.23 3.59 0.08
N GLY A 59 -8.26 2.79 -0.99
CA GLY A 59 -9.48 2.17 -1.51
C GLY A 59 -10.15 1.25 -0.49
N VAL A 60 -9.36 0.48 0.27
CA VAL A 60 -9.90 -0.38 1.34
C VAL A 60 -10.49 0.41 2.50
N ARG A 61 -10.05 1.64 2.75
CA ARG A 61 -10.68 2.54 3.73
C ARG A 61 -11.96 3.21 3.22
N LEU A 62 -12.07 3.42 1.91
CA LEU A 62 -13.22 4.09 1.30
C LEU A 62 -14.41 3.15 1.04
N VAL A 63 -14.19 1.83 0.98
CA VAL A 63 -15.27 0.85 0.81
C VAL A 63 -15.96 0.58 2.16
N PRO A 64 -17.25 0.93 2.32
CA PRO A 64 -18.00 0.67 3.55
C PRO A 64 -18.00 -0.82 3.84
N THR A 65 -17.61 -1.16 5.06
CA THR A 65 -17.51 -2.54 5.50
C THR A 65 -18.87 -3.23 5.45
N PRO A 66 -18.94 -4.57 5.28
CA PRO A 66 -20.21 -5.29 5.35
C PRO A 66 -20.96 -5.05 6.67
N ALA A 67 -20.23 -4.76 7.76
CA ALA A 67 -20.79 -4.42 9.06
C ALA A 67 -21.49 -3.06 9.04
N GLU A 68 -20.89 -2.02 8.45
CA GLU A 68 -21.51 -0.70 8.29
C GLU A 68 -22.74 -0.77 7.38
N ARG A 69 -22.70 -1.55 6.29
CA ARG A 69 -23.87 -1.78 5.44
C ARG A 69 -25.02 -2.45 6.19
N LYS A 70 -24.71 -3.38 7.09
CA LYS A 70 -25.71 -4.08 7.91
C LYS A 70 -26.27 -3.18 9.01
N ALA A 71 -25.44 -2.30 9.60
CA ALA A 71 -25.88 -1.30 10.55
C ALA A 71 -26.78 -0.25 9.90
N ALA A 72 -26.41 0.24 8.71
CA ALA A 72 -27.24 1.19 7.94
C ALA A 72 -28.61 0.60 7.58
N ARG A 73 -28.69 -0.68 7.16
CA ARG A 73 -29.97 -1.35 6.90
C ARG A 73 -30.83 -1.49 8.16
N ARG A 74 -30.23 -1.83 9.30
CA ARG A 74 -30.97 -1.93 10.58
C ARG A 74 -31.47 -0.60 11.12
N ALA A 75 -30.81 0.50 10.79
CA ALA A 75 -31.28 1.84 11.12
C ALA A 75 -32.52 2.18 10.27
N ILE A 76 -32.51 1.85 8.97
CA ILE A 76 -33.65 2.06 8.07
C ILE A 76 -34.86 1.21 8.45
N ASP A 77 -34.66 -0.05 8.87
CA ASP A 77 -35.77 -0.94 9.27
C ASP A 77 -36.41 -0.57 10.65
N ARG A 78 -35.86 0.41 11.37
CA ARG A 78 -36.36 0.85 12.69
C ARG A 78 -37.19 2.15 12.63
N ASP A 79 -37.23 2.80 11.48
CA ASP A 79 -38.05 3.99 11.19
C ASP A 79 -39.32 3.60 10.42
#